data_AF-A0A7R6WBK8-F1
#
_entry.id   AF-A0A7R6WBK8-F1
#
_cell.length_a   1.000
_cell.length_b   1.000
_cell.length_c   1.000
_cell.angle_alpha   90.00
_cell.angle_beta   90.00
_cell.angle_gamma   90.00
#
_symmetry.space_group_name_H-M   'P 1'
#
loop_
_entity.id
_entity.type
_entity.pdbx_description
1 polymer ?
#
loop_
_entity_poly.entity_id
_entity_poly.type
_entity_poly.pdbx_seq_one_letter_code
_entity_poly.pdbx_strand_id
1 'polypeptide(L)'
;MYDGLNSHWAINAFLPEKQELYSAKFQAQLADSQNSLIMAALAENNTYQNWIPSTPMYLLHCINDNQVPFNNSQLAYAYFQSVGAMQVQLMPIDDPELNQDNVHINCALPLLLKGVNMFAPLLQ
;
A
#
# COMPACT_ATOMS: atom_id res chain seq x y z
N MET A 1 26.11 -1.60 1.96
CA MET A 1 25.11 -0.90 1.11
C MET A 1 23.69 -1.11 1.64
N TYR A 2 23.21 -2.33 1.90
CA TYR A 2 22.03 -2.55 2.75
C TYR A 2 22.44 -2.70 4.22
N ASP A 3 22.89 -1.60 4.82
CA ASP A 3 23.42 -1.53 6.20
C ASP A 3 22.64 -0.55 7.08
N GLY A 4 21.56 0.03 6.56
CA GLY A 4 20.76 1.05 7.25
C GLY A 4 21.41 2.44 7.28
N LEU A 5 22.62 2.59 6.75
CA LEU A 5 23.32 3.88 6.63
C LEU A 5 23.12 4.53 5.26
N ASN A 6 22.64 3.76 4.29
CA ASN A 6 22.36 4.23 2.93
C ASN A 6 20.85 4.30 2.68
N SER A 7 20.44 5.40 2.09
CA SER A 7 19.08 5.61 1.62
C SER A 7 18.73 4.73 0.41
N HIS A 8 17.44 4.51 0.15
CA HIS A 8 16.98 3.77 -1.03
C HIS A 8 17.39 4.41 -2.38
N TRP A 9 17.37 5.75 -2.53
CA TRP A 9 17.90 6.45 -3.72
C TRP A 9 19.39 6.15 -3.97
N ALA A 10 20.24 6.21 -2.94
CA ALA A 10 21.66 5.95 -3.02
C ALA A 10 21.90 4.49 -3.40
N ILE A 11 21.17 3.56 -2.78
CA ILE A 11 21.22 2.14 -3.12
C ILE A 11 20.82 1.92 -4.58
N ASN A 12 19.69 2.48 -5.02
CA ASN A 12 19.17 2.32 -6.38
C ASN A 12 20.12 2.89 -7.43
N ALA A 13 20.87 3.95 -7.13
CA ALA A 13 21.86 4.52 -8.05
C ALA A 13 23.04 3.57 -8.34
N PHE A 14 23.28 2.57 -7.48
CA PHE A 14 24.29 1.53 -7.69
C PHE A 14 23.72 0.22 -8.24
N LEU A 15 22.40 0.09 -8.33
CA LEU A 15 21.77 -1.10 -8.89
C LEU A 15 21.72 -1.00 -10.42
N PRO A 16 21.89 -2.13 -11.15
CA PRO A 16 21.61 -2.17 -12.58
C PRO A 16 20.13 -1.88 -12.86
N GLU A 17 19.79 -1.69 -14.14
CA GLU A 17 18.41 -1.45 -14.55
C GLU A 17 17.47 -2.53 -14.00
N LYS A 18 16.23 -2.15 -13.66
CA LYS A 18 15.32 -3.04 -12.93
C LYS A 18 15.08 -4.38 -13.64
N GLN A 19 15.07 -4.41 -14.97
CA GLN A 19 14.91 -5.65 -15.72
C GLN A 19 16.15 -6.56 -15.64
N GLU A 20 17.33 -6.02 -15.37
CA GLU A 20 18.57 -6.82 -15.23
C GLU A 20 18.66 -7.49 -13.85
N LEU A 21 17.89 -7.00 -12.87
CA LEU A 21 17.81 -7.58 -11.52
C LEU A 21 17.06 -8.92 -11.49
N TYR A 22 16.24 -9.21 -12.50
CA TYR A 22 15.37 -10.38 -12.51
C TYR A 22 15.63 -11.29 -13.70
N SER A 23 15.57 -12.60 -13.50
CA SER A 23 15.65 -13.56 -14.61
C SER A 23 14.52 -13.36 -15.62
N ALA A 24 14.78 -13.65 -16.90
CA ALA A 24 13.76 -13.60 -17.94
C ALA A 24 12.54 -14.48 -17.62
N LYS A 25 12.75 -15.64 -16.97
CA LYS A 25 11.67 -16.52 -16.52
C LYS A 25 10.74 -15.82 -15.52
N PHE A 26 11.31 -15.11 -14.55
CA PHE A 26 10.53 -14.38 -13.56
C PHE A 26 9.73 -13.23 -14.20
N GLN A 27 10.36 -12.48 -15.11
CA GLN A 27 9.70 -11.40 -15.84
C GLN A 27 8.54 -11.92 -16.70
N ALA A 28 8.73 -13.05 -17.39
CA ALA A 28 7.66 -13.70 -18.17
C ALA A 28 6.49 -14.13 -17.29
N GLN A 29 6.77 -14.63 -16.08
CA GLN A 29 5.71 -14.95 -15.11
C GLN A 29 4.99 -13.69 -14.61
N LEU A 30 5.66 -12.56 -14.40
CA LEU A 30 4.96 -11.32 -14.03
C LEU A 30 4.07 -10.77 -15.16
N ALA A 31 4.44 -10.99 -16.42
CA ALA A 31 3.67 -10.51 -17.57
C ALA A 31 2.47 -11.41 -17.94
N ASP A 32 2.50 -12.69 -17.59
CA ASP A 32 1.44 -13.65 -17.90
C ASP A 32 0.31 -13.61 -16.87
N SER A 33 -0.74 -12.83 -17.16
CA SER A 33 -1.92 -12.73 -16.29
C SER A 33 -2.78 -14.01 -16.20
N GLN A 34 -2.61 -15.00 -17.09
CA GLN A 34 -3.51 -16.15 -17.16
C GLN A 34 -2.91 -17.43 -16.54
N ASN A 35 -1.62 -17.69 -16.76
CA ASN A 35 -0.99 -18.95 -16.33
C ASN A 35 0.17 -18.75 -15.34
N SER A 36 0.39 -17.54 -14.85
CA SER A 36 1.47 -17.27 -13.90
C SER A 36 1.17 -17.77 -12.50
N LEU A 37 2.06 -18.62 -11.99
CA LEU A 37 2.03 -19.05 -10.59
C LEU A 37 2.31 -17.88 -9.64
N ILE A 38 3.10 -16.90 -10.06
CA ILE A 38 3.40 -15.71 -9.25
C ILE A 38 2.15 -14.83 -9.13
N MET A 39 1.45 -14.58 -10.24
CA MET A 39 0.22 -13.78 -10.21
C MET A 39 -0.88 -14.49 -9.41
N ALA A 40 -1.00 -15.81 -9.55
CA ALA A 40 -1.92 -16.61 -8.73
C ALA A 40 -1.61 -16.49 -7.23
N ALA A 41 -0.33 -16.63 -6.84
CA ALA A 41 0.09 -16.49 -5.45
C ALA A 41 -0.15 -15.07 -4.91
N LEU A 42 0.11 -14.02 -5.69
CA LEU A 42 -0.19 -12.64 -5.31
C LEU A 42 -1.70 -12.43 -5.11
N ALA A 43 -2.52 -12.98 -6.01
CA ALA A 43 -3.98 -12.88 -5.92
C ALA A 43 -4.55 -13.63 -4.70
N GLU A 44 -4.02 -14.81 -4.39
CA GLU A 44 -4.38 -15.58 -3.18
C GLU A 44 -4.04 -14.82 -1.90
N ASN A 45 -3.01 -13.99 -1.93
CA ASN A 45 -2.57 -13.14 -0.81
C ASN A 45 -3.21 -11.73 -0.82
N ASN A 46 -4.29 -11.51 -1.59
CA ASN A 46 -5.07 -10.28 -1.45
C ASN A 46 -5.64 -10.18 -0.04
N THR A 47 -5.24 -9.15 0.70
CA THR A 47 -5.56 -9.00 2.13
C THR A 47 -6.95 -8.46 2.40
N TYR A 48 -7.72 -8.09 1.37
CA TYR A 48 -9.04 -7.49 1.54
C TYR A 48 -10.21 -8.42 1.23
N GLN A 49 -9.97 -9.63 0.69
CA GLN A 49 -11.03 -10.56 0.25
C GLN A 49 -11.17 -11.75 1.20
N ASN A 50 -12.35 -12.37 1.22
CA ASN A 50 -12.70 -13.61 1.94
C ASN A 50 -12.78 -13.48 3.47
N TRP A 51 -12.97 -12.28 3.99
CA TRP A 51 -13.21 -12.05 5.42
C TRP A 51 -13.99 -10.76 5.66
N ILE A 52 -14.54 -10.62 6.86
CA ILE A 52 -15.29 -9.44 7.30
C ILE A 52 -14.63 -8.96 8.59
N PRO A 53 -14.10 -7.73 8.65
CA PRO A 53 -13.58 -7.18 9.90
C PRO A 53 -14.70 -7.08 10.93
N SER A 54 -14.41 -7.37 12.19
CA SER A 54 -15.38 -7.30 13.30
C SER A 54 -15.23 -6.04 14.16
N THR A 55 -14.10 -5.33 14.02
CA THR A 55 -13.74 -4.15 14.80
C THR A 55 -13.79 -2.91 13.90
N PRO A 56 -14.04 -1.69 14.43
CA PRO A 56 -13.85 -0.46 13.69
C PRO A 56 -12.48 -0.42 13.00
N MET A 57 -12.47 -0.06 11.72
CA MET A 57 -11.26 -0.05 10.90
C MET A 57 -11.19 1.22 10.06
N TYR A 58 -10.00 1.78 9.96
CA TYR A 58 -9.76 3.03 9.23
C TYR A 58 -8.65 2.80 8.20
N LEU A 59 -8.97 3.05 6.94
CA LEU A 59 -8.02 3.01 5.83
C LEU A 59 -7.57 4.46 5.54
N LEU A 60 -6.46 4.89 6.13
CA LEU A 60 -5.89 6.21 5.87
C LEU A 60 -4.95 6.14 4.67
N HIS A 61 -5.16 6.98 3.66
CA HIS A 61 -4.34 6.93 2.44
C HIS A 61 -4.35 8.28 1.71
N CYS A 62 -3.16 8.77 1.34
CA CYS A 62 -3.05 9.92 0.45
C CYS A 62 -3.48 9.58 -0.97
N ILE A 63 -4.30 10.44 -1.57
CA ILE A 63 -4.89 10.14 -2.88
C ILE A 63 -3.87 10.14 -4.02
N ASN A 64 -2.75 10.86 -3.85
CA ASN A 64 -1.68 10.99 -4.83
C ASN A 64 -0.44 10.14 -4.48
N ASP A 65 -0.58 9.11 -3.64
CA ASP A 65 0.52 8.20 -3.31
C ASP A 65 1.11 7.58 -4.60
N ASN A 66 2.41 7.81 -4.81
CA ASN A 66 3.13 7.46 -6.02
C ASN A 66 3.86 6.11 -5.96
N GLN A 67 3.78 5.38 -4.84
CA GLN A 67 4.40 4.06 -4.66
C GLN A 67 3.35 2.97 -4.40
N VAL A 68 2.30 3.29 -3.65
CA VAL A 68 1.18 2.40 -3.35
C VAL A 68 -0.09 3.06 -3.86
N PRO A 69 -0.69 2.60 -4.97
CA PRO A 69 -1.85 3.27 -5.54
C PRO A 69 -3.04 3.36 -4.58
N PHE A 70 -3.66 4.53 -4.47
CA PHE A 70 -4.87 4.77 -3.66
C PHE A 70 -6.00 3.77 -3.98
N ASN A 71 -6.07 3.31 -5.23
CA ASN A 71 -7.04 2.30 -5.67
C ASN A 71 -7.03 1.01 -4.83
N ASN A 72 -5.89 0.64 -4.24
CA ASN A 72 -5.84 -0.51 -3.31
C ASN A 72 -6.80 -0.33 -2.13
N SER A 73 -6.82 0.86 -1.53
CA SER A 73 -7.73 1.17 -0.41
C SER A 73 -9.17 1.35 -0.88
N GLN A 74 -9.40 1.84 -2.10
CA GLN A 74 -10.74 1.94 -2.68
C GLN A 74 -11.35 0.56 -2.91
N LEU A 75 -10.58 -0.38 -3.49
CA LEU A 75 -11.02 -1.77 -3.70
C LEU A 75 -11.31 -2.48 -2.38
N ALA A 76 -10.41 -2.35 -1.39
CA ALA A 76 -10.60 -2.93 -0.07
C ALA A 76 -11.86 -2.38 0.61
N TYR A 77 -12.02 -1.04 0.62
CA TYR A 77 -13.20 -0.39 1.17
C TYR A 77 -14.48 -0.87 0.48
N ALA A 78 -14.53 -0.85 -0.86
CA ALA A 78 -15.71 -1.27 -1.62
C ALA A 78 -16.09 -2.73 -1.33
N TYR A 79 -15.11 -3.63 -1.27
CA TYR A 79 -15.35 -5.02 -0.88
C TYR A 79 -15.95 -5.10 0.54
N PHE A 80 -15.35 -4.43 1.53
CA PHE A 80 -15.84 -4.46 2.91
C PHE A 80 -17.26 -3.90 3.04
N GLN A 81 -17.59 -2.82 2.34
CA GLN A 81 -18.97 -2.32 2.26
C GLN A 81 -19.91 -3.37 1.64
N SER A 82 -19.48 -4.06 0.57
CA SER A 82 -20.30 -5.07 -0.11
C SER A 82 -20.62 -6.31 0.75
N VAL A 83 -19.77 -6.63 1.72
CA VAL A 83 -19.97 -7.73 2.69
C VAL A 83 -20.55 -7.26 4.03
N GLY A 84 -21.03 -6.02 4.10
CA GLY A 84 -21.76 -5.48 5.26
C GLY A 84 -20.89 -4.91 6.38
N ALA A 85 -19.58 -4.77 6.20
CA ALA A 85 -18.68 -4.18 7.18
C ALA A 85 -18.72 -2.64 7.16
N MET A 86 -19.87 -2.06 7.53
CA MET A 86 -20.13 -0.61 7.50
C MET A 86 -19.25 0.19 8.47
N GLN A 87 -18.65 -0.47 9.46
CA GLN A 87 -17.72 0.14 10.42
C GLN A 87 -16.31 0.37 9.85
N VAL A 88 -16.02 -0.09 8.62
CA VAL A 88 -14.80 0.26 7.90
C VAL A 88 -14.98 1.64 7.27
N GLN A 89 -14.02 2.54 7.48
CA GLN A 89 -14.02 3.88 6.87
C GLN A 89 -12.76 4.09 6.03
N LEU A 90 -12.95 4.59 4.81
CA LEU A 90 -11.87 5.10 3.97
C LEU A 90 -11.66 6.59 4.26
N MET A 91 -10.45 6.96 4.64
CA MET A 91 -10.05 8.34 4.90
C MET A 91 -9.07 8.81 3.82
N PRO A 92 -9.58 9.31 2.67
CA PRO A 92 -8.73 9.91 1.66
C PRO A 92 -8.07 11.18 2.20
N ILE A 93 -6.77 11.31 2.00
CA ILE A 93 -6.01 12.51 2.36
C ILE A 93 -5.63 13.22 1.07
N ASP A 94 -6.21 14.40 0.90
CA ASP A 94 -5.89 15.33 -0.19
C ASP A 94 -5.37 16.61 0.42
N ASP A 95 -4.07 16.62 0.73
CA ASP A 95 -3.40 17.72 1.39
C ASP A 95 -2.32 18.28 0.45
N PRO A 96 -2.43 19.53 -0.02
CA PRO A 96 -1.43 20.16 -0.88
C PRO A 96 -0.01 20.16 -0.32
N GLU A 97 0.15 20.20 1.00
CA GLU A 97 1.47 20.15 1.64
C GLU A 97 2.11 18.76 1.53
N LEU A 98 1.29 17.71 1.49
CA LEU A 98 1.74 16.32 1.34
C LEU A 98 1.85 15.90 -0.13
N ASN A 99 1.00 16.48 -1.00
CA ASN A 99 0.91 16.25 -2.44
C ASN A 99 2.06 16.91 -3.24
N GLN A 100 3.28 16.79 -2.73
CA GLN A 100 4.53 17.24 -3.37
C GLN A 100 5.27 16.03 -3.97
N ASP A 101 6.54 16.18 -4.31
CA ASP A 101 7.37 15.05 -4.71
C ASP A 101 7.45 13.98 -3.59
N ASN A 102 7.44 12.70 -3.97
CA ASN A 102 7.48 11.56 -3.05
C ASN A 102 6.33 11.53 -2.02
N VAL A 103 5.09 11.76 -2.49
CA VAL A 103 3.85 11.72 -1.66
C VAL A 103 3.81 10.54 -0.69
N HIS A 104 4.20 9.34 -1.12
CA HIS A 104 4.25 8.16 -0.24
C HIS A 104 5.03 8.41 1.06
N ILE A 105 6.21 9.03 0.95
CA ILE A 105 7.08 9.34 2.09
C ILE A 105 6.49 10.49 2.91
N ASN A 106 6.02 11.54 2.24
CA ASN A 106 5.45 12.72 2.91
C ASN A 106 4.24 12.35 3.76
N CYS A 107 3.45 11.38 3.31
CA CYS A 107 2.26 10.92 4.00
C CYS A 107 2.52 9.96 5.17
N ALA A 108 3.68 9.28 5.21
CA ALA A 108 3.92 8.21 6.16
C ALA A 108 3.77 8.66 7.63
N LEU A 109 4.52 9.69 8.05
CA LEU A 109 4.48 10.17 9.44
C LEU A 109 3.16 10.90 9.78
N PRO A 110 2.64 11.83 8.96
CA PRO A 110 1.37 12.50 9.25
C PRO A 110 0.19 11.54 9.39
N LEU A 111 0.07 10.52 8.53
CA LEU A 111 -1.01 9.54 8.63
C LEU A 111 -0.84 8.62 9.84
N LEU A 112 0.39 8.24 10.20
CA LEU A 112 0.67 7.49 11.43
C LEU A 112 0.22 8.29 12.67
N LEU A 113 0.60 9.57 12.78
CA LEU A 113 0.20 10.42 13.90
C LEU A 113 -1.31 10.67 13.92
N LYS A 114 -1.95 10.81 12.76
CA LYS A 114 -3.41 10.87 12.65
C LYS A 114 -4.05 9.61 13.22
N GLY A 115 -3.53 8.43 12.87
CA GLY A 115 -3.95 7.16 13.45
C GLY A 115 -3.81 7.15 14.98
N VAL A 116 -2.64 7.53 15.51
CA VAL A 116 -2.41 7.62 16.97
C VAL A 116 -3.46 8.51 17.64
N ASN A 117 -3.73 9.70 17.08
CA ASN A 117 -4.72 10.62 17.63
C ASN A 117 -6.15 10.08 17.57
N MET A 118 -6.49 9.27 16.55
CA MET A 118 -7.79 8.62 16.46
C MET A 118 -8.00 7.56 17.54
N PHE A 119 -6.94 6.81 17.89
CA PHE A 119 -7.02 5.77 18.90
C PHE A 119 -6.78 6.28 20.33
N ALA A 120 -6.17 7.46 20.50
CA ALA A 120 -5.85 8.02 21.82
C ALA A 120 -7.05 8.12 22.80
N PRO A 121 -8.28 8.50 22.37
CA PRO A 121 -9.44 8.52 23.25
C PRO A 121 -9.88 7.13 23.76
N LEU A 122 -9.47 6.04 23.09
CA LEU A 122 -9.82 4.67 23.49
C LEU A 122 -8.89 4.10 24.57
N LEU A 123 -7.84 4.82 24.94
CA LEU A 123 -6.84 4.41 25.93
C LEU A 123 -7.09 5.03 27.33
N GLN A 124 -8.17 5.78 27.50
CA GLN A 124 -8.62 6.40 28.76
C GLN A 124 -9.72 5.56 29.40
#